data_AF-A0A392RHR8-F1
#
_entry.id   AF-A0A392RHR8-F1
#
_cell.length_a   1.000
_cell.length_b   1.000
_cell.length_c   1.000
_cell.angle_alpha   90.00
_cell.angle_beta   90.00
_cell.angle_gamma   90.00
#
_symmetry.space_group_name_H-M   'P 1'
#
loop_
_entity.id
_entity.type
_entity.pdbx_description
1 polymer ?
#
loop_
_entity_poly.entity_id
_entity_poly.type
_entity_poly.pdbx_seq_one_letter_code
_entity_poly.pdbx_strand_id
1 'polypeptide(L)'
;GSVEEFVEAFELLSSQVGRLPEEQYLGYFMSGLKPQIRRRVRTLNPVSRMQMMRIAKDVEEELREEDDEGDGRFGKNHGSDRVGKNDWAGSLSKSRNGSGLNNNNIRTANSGWSNPNHKTGSTSSNQNTTSSLASSA
;
A
#
# COMPACT_ATOMS: atom_id res chain seq x y z
N GLY A 1 21.76 0.03 -10.39
CA GLY A 1 21.96 -0.02 -8.94
C GLY A 1 20.66 0.00 -8.19
N SER A 2 20.58 -0.86 -7.18
CA SER A 2 19.57 -0.79 -6.11
C SER A 2 19.90 0.35 -5.15
N VAL A 3 18.96 0.69 -4.26
CA VAL A 3 19.23 1.58 -3.12
C VAL A 3 20.26 0.97 -2.20
N GLU A 4 20.31 -0.36 -2.04
CA GLU A 4 21.30 -1.04 -1.21
C GLU A 4 22.74 -0.72 -1.67
N GLU A 5 23.02 -0.91 -2.96
CA GLU A 5 24.33 -0.62 -3.56
C GLU A 5 24.68 0.88 -3.43
N PHE A 6 23.69 1.75 -3.63
CA PHE A 6 23.87 3.19 -3.45
C PHE A 6 24.20 3.55 -1.99
N VAL A 7 23.49 2.95 -1.03
CA VAL A 7 23.73 3.15 0.40
C VAL A 7 25.15 2.75 0.74
N GLU A 8 25.59 1.54 0.38
CA GLU A 8 26.96 1.07 0.65
C GLU A 8 28.02 2.01 0.08
N ALA A 9 27.89 2.41 -1.19
CA ALA A 9 28.82 3.33 -1.83
C ALA A 9 28.82 4.72 -1.17
N PHE A 10 27.64 5.23 -0.80
CA PHE A 10 27.48 6.51 -0.15
C PHE A 10 28.07 6.50 1.27
N GLU A 11 27.87 5.42 2.03
CA GLU A 11 28.46 5.25 3.35
C GLU A 11 29.99 5.25 3.27
N LEU A 12 30.55 4.49 2.34
CA LEU A 12 31.99 4.45 2.08
C LEU A 12 32.55 5.84 1.77
N LEU A 13 31.94 6.58 0.85
CA LEU A 13 32.36 7.95 0.50
C LEU A 13 32.22 8.91 1.68
N SER A 14 31.08 8.87 2.37
CA SER A 14 30.83 9.78 3.49
C SER A 14 31.75 9.53 4.68
N SER A 15 32.31 8.32 4.82
CA SER A 15 33.30 7.99 5.86
C SER A 15 34.67 8.64 5.60
N GLN A 16 34.97 8.98 4.34
CA GLN A 16 36.20 9.66 3.93
C GLN A 16 36.11 11.18 4.12
N VAL A 17 34.88 11.70 4.19
CA VAL A 17 34.62 13.11 4.45
C VAL A 17 34.62 13.33 5.97
N GLY A 18 35.20 14.45 6.42
CA GLY A 18 35.13 14.85 7.82
C GLY A 18 33.68 15.00 8.31
N ARG A 19 33.50 15.29 9.59
CA ARG A 19 32.16 15.35 10.22
C ARG A 19 31.25 16.37 9.52
N LEU A 20 30.36 15.87 8.67
CA LEU A 20 29.41 16.65 7.89
C LEU A 20 28.15 16.93 8.72
N PRO A 21 27.57 18.15 8.68
CA PRO A 21 26.26 18.41 9.26
C PRO A 21 25.19 17.48 8.69
N GLU A 22 24.24 17.09 9.55
CA GLU A 22 23.22 16.11 9.18
C GLU A 22 22.40 16.60 7.98
N GLU A 23 22.02 17.88 7.95
CA GLU A 23 21.21 18.47 6.89
C GLU A 23 21.90 18.38 5.53
N GLN A 24 23.23 18.51 5.52
CA GLN A 24 24.03 18.37 4.30
C GLN A 24 24.09 16.90 3.88
N TYR A 25 24.28 15.98 4.83
CA TYR A 25 24.22 14.55 4.56
C TYR A 25 22.90 14.16 3.90
N LEU A 26 21.78 14.59 4.48
CA LEU A 26 20.44 14.34 3.96
C LEU A 26 20.27 14.95 2.56
N GLY A 27 20.77 16.17 2.34
CA GLY A 27 20.74 16.83 1.03
C GLY A 27 21.49 16.05 -0.05
N TYR A 28 22.72 15.61 0.24
CA TYR A 28 23.51 14.81 -0.70
C TYR A 28 22.89 13.45 -0.95
N PHE A 29 22.44 12.76 0.09
CA PHE A 29 21.80 11.46 -0.05
C PHE A 29 20.53 11.57 -0.91
N MET A 30 19.64 12.54 -0.61
CA MET A 30 18.43 12.81 -1.40
C MET A 30 18.72 13.14 -2.86
N SER A 31 19.84 13.82 -3.15
CA SER A 31 20.20 14.15 -4.53
C SER A 31 20.55 12.91 -5.37
N GLY A 32 21.10 11.87 -4.73
CA GLY A 32 21.48 10.60 -5.38
C GLY A 32 20.33 9.60 -5.56
N LEU A 33 19.18 9.81 -4.91
CA LEU A 33 18.03 8.92 -5.03
C LEU A 33 17.30 9.05 -6.38
N LYS A 34 16.80 7.91 -6.88
CA LYS A 34 15.89 7.86 -8.04
C LYS A 34 14.66 8.76 -7.80
N PRO A 35 14.11 9.44 -8.82
CA PRO A 35 13.02 10.40 -8.65
C PRO A 35 11.79 9.87 -7.90
N GLN A 36 11.37 8.63 -8.19
CA GLN A 36 10.23 7.98 -7.55
C GLN A 36 10.47 7.72 -6.06
N ILE A 37 11.64 7.18 -5.70
CA ILE A 37 12.04 6.93 -4.31
C ILE A 37 12.16 8.26 -3.56
N ARG A 38 12.86 9.22 -4.16
CA ARG A 38 13.06 10.57 -3.60
C ARG A 38 11.75 11.26 -3.24
N ARG A 39 10.71 11.10 -4.07
CA ARG A 39 9.39 11.71 -3.81
C ARG A 39 8.75 11.12 -2.56
N ARG A 40 8.76 9.79 -2.41
CA ARG A 40 8.20 9.08 -1.25
C ARG A 40 9.02 9.29 0.03
N VAL A 41 10.36 9.24 -0.06
CA VAL A 41 11.24 9.53 1.08
C VAL A 41 11.00 10.95 1.61
N ARG A 42 10.79 11.94 0.72
CA ARG A 42 10.52 13.33 1.13
C ARG A 42 9.24 13.48 1.95
N THR A 43 8.20 12.71 1.65
CA THR A 43 6.92 12.79 2.39
C THR A 43 7.01 12.18 3.78
N LEU A 44 7.99 11.31 4.02
CA LEU A 44 8.23 10.66 5.31
C LEU A 44 9.13 11.48 6.24
N ASN A 45 9.64 12.63 5.76
CA ASN A 45 10.41 13.63 6.52
C ASN A 45 11.50 13.03 7.43
N PRO A 46 12.47 12.29 6.87
CA PRO A 46 13.60 11.78 7.66
C PRO A 46 14.42 12.92 8.28
N VAL A 47 14.72 12.78 9.57
CA VAL A 47 15.51 13.76 10.33
C VAL A 47 16.95 13.30 10.56
N SER A 48 17.27 12.04 10.27
CA SER A 48 18.62 11.50 10.40
C SER A 48 19.04 10.65 9.20
N ARG A 49 20.35 10.55 8.99
CA ARG A 49 21.06 9.71 8.04
C ARG A 49 20.53 8.28 8.10
N MET A 50 20.51 7.70 9.30
CA MET A 50 20.06 6.33 9.52
C MET A 50 18.60 6.15 9.11
N GLN A 51 17.74 7.10 9.50
CA GLN A 51 16.33 7.06 9.14
C GLN A 51 16.14 7.19 7.63
N MET A 52 16.89 8.09 6.98
CA MET A 52 16.82 8.29 5.53
C MET A 52 17.23 7.05 4.75
N MET A 53 18.29 6.35 5.15
CA MET A 53 18.69 5.10 4.51
C MET A 53 17.65 4.01 4.65
N ARG A 54 17.14 3.81 5.89
CA ARG A 54 16.10 2.81 6.14
C ARG A 54 14.88 3.07 5.29
N ILE A 55 14.35 4.29 5.35
CA ILE A 55 13.16 4.67 4.58
C ILE A 55 13.41 4.49 3.07
N ALA A 56 14.59 4.85 2.56
CA ALA A 56 14.89 4.69 1.14
C ALA A 56 14.87 3.21 0.71
N LYS A 57 15.36 2.29 1.56
CA LYS A 57 15.28 0.85 1.32
C LYS A 57 13.84 0.36 1.37
N ASP A 58 13.10 0.71 2.42
CA ASP A 58 11.69 0.35 2.59
C ASP A 58 10.84 0.83 1.39
N VAL A 59 11.09 2.04 0.89
CA VAL A 59 10.41 2.61 -0.29
C VAL A 59 10.80 1.91 -1.59
N GLU A 60 12.05 1.48 -1.76
CA GLU A 60 12.44 0.71 -2.96
C GLU A 60 11.74 -0.65 -2.98
N GLU A 61 11.60 -1.29 -1.82
CA GLU A 61 10.88 -2.55 -1.68
C GLU A 61 9.39 -2.41 -2.02
N GLU A 62 8.70 -1.41 -1.45
CA GLU A 62 7.29 -1.11 -1.74
C GLU A 62 7.04 -0.88 -3.24
N LEU A 63 7.89 -0.06 -3.88
CA LEU A 63 7.72 0.27 -5.30
C LEU A 63 8.03 -0.92 -6.22
N ARG A 64 8.86 -1.87 -5.77
CA ARG A 64 9.17 -3.08 -6.56
C ARG A 64 7.99 -4.05 -6.60
N GLU A 65 7.18 -4.09 -5.56
CA GLU A 65 5.96 -4.91 -5.49
C GLU A 65 4.87 -4.34 -6.42
N GLU A 66 4.75 -3.01 -6.51
CA GLU A 66 3.75 -2.34 -7.37
C GLU A 66 4.01 -2.56 -8.88
N ASP A 67 5.27 -2.71 -9.31
CA ASP A 67 5.62 -2.90 -10.71
C ASP A 67 5.39 -4.35 -11.21
N ASP A 68 5.41 -5.36 -10.33
CA ASP A 68 5.24 -6.79 -10.69
C ASP A 68 3.76 -7.20 -10.85
N GLU A 69 2.82 -6.41 -10.29
CA GLU A 69 1.37 -6.59 -10.41
C GLU A 69 0.71 -5.66 -11.47
N GLY A 70 1.52 -4.88 -12.18
CA GLY A 70 1.07 -3.77 -13.03
C GLY A 70 1.09 -3.99 -14.54
N ASP A 71 1.60 -5.12 -15.06
CA ASP A 71 1.61 -5.37 -16.51
C ASP A 71 0.21 -5.76 -17.04
N GLY A 72 -0.70 -4.79 -17.10
CA GLY A 72 -1.98 -5.03 -17.73
C GLY A 72 -2.85 -3.84 -18.09
N ARG A 73 -2.58 -2.59 -17.68
CA ARG A 73 -3.60 -1.52 -17.83
C ARG A 73 -3.16 -0.12 -18.25
N PHE A 74 -1.96 0.10 -18.77
CA PHE A 74 -1.61 1.42 -19.33
C PHE A 74 -0.86 1.36 -20.66
N GLY A 75 -1.40 0.61 -21.62
CA GLY A 75 -0.98 0.61 -23.03
C GLY A 75 -2.12 1.01 -23.96
N LYS A 76 -2.60 2.25 -23.88
CA LYS A 76 -3.59 2.80 -24.81
C LYS A 76 -2.87 3.25 -26.09
N ASN A 77 -2.58 2.30 -26.98
CA ASN A 77 -2.39 2.53 -28.42
C ASN A 77 -2.15 1.21 -29.17
N HIS A 78 -3.24 0.55 -29.59
CA HIS A 78 -3.24 -0.32 -30.77
C HIS A 78 -4.41 0.11 -31.66
N GLY A 79 -4.15 1.13 -32.47
CA GLY A 79 -4.86 1.29 -33.73
C GLY A 79 -4.23 0.33 -34.73
N SER A 80 -4.85 -0.85 -34.90
CA SER A 80 -4.79 -1.65 -36.12
C SER A 80 -5.79 -2.82 -35.99
N ASP A 81 -6.70 -2.91 -36.97
CA ASP A 81 -7.40 -4.12 -37.38
C ASP A 81 -8.42 -4.77 -36.43
N ARG A 82 -9.61 -4.14 -36.31
CA ARG A 82 -10.84 -4.87 -35.95
C ARG A 82 -11.37 -5.63 -37.17
N VAL A 83 -10.84 -6.82 -37.39
CA VAL A 83 -11.52 -7.89 -38.15
C VAL A 83 -12.07 -8.88 -37.12
N GLY A 84 -13.40 -9.03 -37.06
CA GLY A 84 -14.09 -9.91 -36.10
C GLY A 84 -15.25 -9.19 -35.45
N LYS A 85 -16.42 -9.08 -36.09
CA LYS A 85 -17.47 -10.11 -36.14
C LYS A 85 -17.95 -10.44 -34.72
N ASN A 86 -19.10 -9.86 -34.35
CA ASN A 86 -20.26 -10.57 -33.78
C ASN A 86 -21.34 -9.55 -33.36
N ASP A 87 -22.40 -9.54 -34.16
CA ASP A 87 -23.67 -8.86 -33.94
C ASP A 87 -24.33 -9.31 -32.62
N TRP A 88 -24.34 -8.43 -31.62
CA TRP A 88 -25.08 -8.59 -30.35
C TRP A 88 -26.59 -8.28 -30.50
N ALA A 89 -27.06 -7.98 -31.72
CA ALA A 89 -28.46 -7.66 -31.99
C ALA A 89 -29.27 -8.90 -32.42
N GLY A 90 -29.87 -9.55 -31.41
CA GLY A 90 -31.24 -10.08 -31.45
C GLY A 90 -31.65 -10.99 -32.62
N SER A 91 -31.60 -12.30 -32.40
CA SER A 91 -32.60 -13.21 -32.97
C SER A 91 -32.70 -14.50 -32.16
N LEU A 92 -33.85 -14.71 -31.49
CA LEU A 92 -34.36 -16.06 -31.27
C LEU A 92 -35.90 -16.07 -31.28
N SER A 93 -36.42 -16.41 -32.45
CA SER A 93 -37.62 -17.21 -32.75
C SER A 93 -38.66 -17.45 -31.65
N LYS A 94 -39.81 -16.78 -31.84
CA LYS A 94 -41.21 -17.20 -31.70
C LYS A 94 -41.49 -18.71 -31.52
N SER A 95 -42.21 -19.12 -30.45
CA SER A 95 -43.48 -19.88 -30.51
C SER A 95 -44.09 -20.12 -29.11
N ARG A 96 -45.40 -20.39 -29.10
CA ARG A 96 -46.43 -20.34 -28.03
C ARG A 96 -46.64 -21.65 -27.24
N ASN A 97 -47.37 -21.47 -26.12
CA ASN A 97 -48.26 -22.39 -25.37
C ASN A 97 -47.66 -23.25 -24.23
N GLY A 98 -48.28 -23.14 -23.04
CA GLY A 98 -48.18 -24.14 -21.98
C GLY A 98 -48.37 -23.58 -20.57
N SER A 99 -49.61 -23.59 -20.08
CA SER A 99 -50.02 -23.33 -18.69
C SER A 99 -49.50 -24.37 -17.69
N GLY A 100 -49.05 -23.95 -16.50
CA GLY A 100 -48.74 -24.88 -15.41
C GLY A 100 -48.37 -24.16 -14.11
N LEU A 101 -49.21 -24.35 -13.10
CA LEU A 101 -49.15 -23.79 -11.76
C LEU A 101 -47.98 -24.33 -10.90
N ASN A 102 -47.58 -23.52 -9.93
CA ASN A 102 -47.29 -23.88 -8.53
C ASN A 102 -46.17 -24.89 -8.24
N ASN A 103 -45.11 -24.46 -7.56
CA ASN A 103 -44.77 -25.02 -6.24
C ASN A 103 -43.71 -24.20 -5.50
N ASN A 104 -44.00 -23.92 -4.23
CA ASN A 104 -43.03 -23.51 -3.24
C ASN A 104 -42.05 -24.66 -2.96
N ASN A 105 -40.74 -24.39 -2.89
CA ASN A 105 -39.91 -25.13 -1.95
C ASN A 105 -38.67 -24.37 -1.49
N ILE A 106 -38.65 -24.19 -0.18
CA ILE A 106 -37.54 -23.88 0.72
C ILE A 106 -36.36 -24.83 0.48
N ARG A 107 -35.12 -24.30 0.55
CA ARG A 107 -33.88 -24.91 1.13
C ARG A 107 -32.68 -23.97 0.86
N THR A 108 -32.26 -23.16 1.84
CA THR A 108 -31.12 -23.41 2.77
C THR A 108 -29.73 -23.40 2.15
N ALA A 109 -28.95 -22.34 2.42
CA ALA A 109 -27.51 -22.27 2.72
C ALA A 109 -27.10 -20.78 2.72
N ASN A 110 -27.10 -20.06 3.84
CA ASN A 110 -26.04 -19.94 4.86
C ASN A 110 -24.62 -19.65 4.32
N SER A 111 -24.29 -18.37 4.22
CA SER A 111 -23.06 -17.71 4.71
C SER A 111 -23.12 -16.24 4.25
N GLY A 112 -22.95 -15.19 5.06
CA GLY A 112 -22.49 -15.07 6.43
C GLY A 112 -21.85 -13.69 6.55
N TRP A 113 -22.61 -12.61 6.32
CA TRP A 113 -22.14 -11.22 6.48
C TRP A 113 -23.00 -10.51 7.52
N SER A 114 -22.59 -10.63 8.78
CA SER A 114 -23.22 -9.92 9.89
C SER A 114 -22.20 -8.97 10.50
N ASN A 115 -22.31 -7.68 10.14
CA ASN A 115 -21.78 -6.57 10.92
C ASN A 115 -22.44 -6.54 12.31
N PRO A 116 -21.70 -6.14 13.35
CA PRO A 116 -22.33 -5.43 14.46
C PRO A 116 -21.60 -4.10 14.75
N ASN A 117 -22.30 -3.01 14.45
CA ASN A 117 -22.02 -1.69 15.01
C ASN A 117 -22.95 -1.49 16.21
N HIS A 118 -22.44 -1.55 17.44
CA HIS A 118 -23.16 -1.05 18.61
C HIS A 118 -22.23 -0.36 19.60
N LYS A 119 -22.37 0.97 19.66
CA LYS A 119 -22.09 1.81 20.83
C LYS A 119 -22.89 1.28 22.03
N THR A 120 -22.22 0.98 23.14
CA THR A 120 -22.78 1.11 24.49
C THR A 120 -21.66 1.59 25.42
N GLY A 121 -21.94 2.63 26.19
CA GLY A 121 -21.02 3.18 27.18
C GLY A 121 -21.20 2.53 28.55
N SER A 122 -20.17 2.62 29.37
CA SER A 122 -20.32 2.69 30.83
C SER A 122 -19.15 3.44 31.45
N THR A 123 -19.52 4.54 32.10
CA THR A 123 -18.85 5.21 33.21
C THR A 123 -18.44 4.26 34.32
N SER A 124 -17.22 4.41 34.87
CA SER A 124 -16.97 4.86 36.26
C SER A 124 -15.55 4.52 36.77
N SER A 125 -14.83 5.56 37.25
CA SER A 125 -13.97 5.64 38.47
C SER A 125 -12.96 4.53 38.82
N ASN A 126 -11.79 4.74 39.42
CA ASN A 126 -10.99 5.88 39.91
C ASN A 126 -9.73 5.27 40.61
N GLN A 127 -8.74 6.12 40.93
CA GLN A 127 -7.67 6.00 41.95
C GLN A 127 -6.25 5.57 41.56
N ASN A 128 -5.35 6.54 41.78
CA ASN A 128 -3.90 6.51 41.80
C ASN A 128 -3.33 5.58 42.89
N THR A 129 -2.10 5.09 42.67
CA THR A 129 -1.07 5.13 43.73
C THR A 129 0.33 5.20 43.13
N THR A 130 1.01 6.30 43.43
CA THR A 130 2.46 6.49 43.32
C THR A 130 3.11 5.97 44.60
N SER A 131 4.18 5.17 44.48
CA SER A 131 5.07 4.89 45.61
C SER A 131 6.52 4.99 45.16
N SER A 132 7.12 6.13 45.48
CA SER A 132 8.57 6.37 45.49
C SER A 132 9.19 5.73 46.73
N LEU A 133 10.28 5.00 46.54
CA LEU A 133 11.18 4.59 47.63
C LEU A 133 12.49 5.36 47.45
N ALA A 134 12.63 6.43 48.22
CA ALA A 134 13.92 7.03 48.54
C ALA A 134 14.42 6.39 49.84
N SER A 135 15.67 5.92 49.85
CA SER A 135 16.40 5.62 51.07
C SER A 135 17.75 6.31 51.02
N SER A 136 18.03 7.02 52.10
CA SER A 136 19.16 7.91 52.36
C SER A 136 20.20 7.28 53.29
N ALA A 137 21.38 7.92 53.30
CA ALA A 137 22.50 7.85 54.25
C ALA A 137 23.53 6.74 54.05
#